data_AF-A0A3L7MVU5-F1
#
_entry.id   AF-A0A3L7MVU5-F1
#
_cell.length_a   1.000
_cell.length_b   1.000
_cell.length_c   1.000
_cell.angle_alpha   90.00
_cell.angle_beta   90.00
_cell.angle_gamma   90.00
#
_symmetry.space_group_name_H-M   'P 1'
#
loop_
_entity.id
_entity.type
_entity.pdbx_description
1 polymer ?
#
loop_
_entity_poly.entity_id
_entity_poly.type
_entity_poly.pdbx_seq_one_letter_code
_entity_poly.pdbx_strand_id
1 'polypeptide(L)'
;MPHTSSAKKNLRKSEKRRALNRAALRDITLLVKNVRNATEGSAEELHKQYNLAASKIDKAGAKRTMHANKASRLKSQLSKILNKKTAAK
;
A
#
# COMPACT_ATOMS: atom_id res chain seq x y z
N MET A 1 26.41 -12.55 12.69
CA MET A 1 25.94 -12.83 14.07
C MET A 1 26.13 -11.56 14.90
N PRO A 2 25.23 -11.16 15.81
CA PRO A 2 25.44 -9.93 16.58
C PRO A 2 26.65 -10.07 17.51
N HIS A 3 27.66 -9.21 17.34
CA HIS A 3 28.88 -9.23 18.15
C HIS A 3 28.75 -8.40 19.44
N THR A 4 27.70 -7.58 19.56
CA THR A 4 27.41 -6.74 20.73
C THR A 4 25.98 -6.93 21.21
N SER A 5 25.73 -6.64 22.50
CA SER A 5 24.40 -6.72 23.10
C SER A 5 23.40 -5.76 22.45
N SER A 6 23.86 -4.56 22.05
CA SER A 6 23.08 -3.58 21.31
C SER A 6 22.69 -4.08 19.91
N ALA A 7 23.61 -4.74 19.20
CA ALA A 7 23.32 -5.36 17.90
C ALA A 7 22.26 -6.47 18.04
N LYS A 8 22.36 -7.33 19.07
CA LYS A 8 21.35 -8.39 19.33
C LYS A 8 19.97 -7.79 19.61
N LYS A 9 19.90 -6.67 20.33
CA LYS A 9 18.65 -5.92 20.58
C LYS A 9 18.09 -5.31 19.28
N ASN A 10 18.94 -4.74 18.44
CA ASN A 10 18.53 -4.15 17.17
C ASN A 10 18.03 -5.20 16.17
N LEU A 11 18.67 -6.38 16.12
CA LEU A 11 18.21 -7.50 15.30
C LEU A 11 16.76 -7.88 15.64
N ARG A 12 16.47 -8.16 16.92
CA ARG A 12 15.10 -8.47 17.39
C ARG A 12 14.08 -7.40 17.03
N LYS A 13 14.43 -6.12 17.20
CA LYS A 13 13.57 -4.99 16.82
C LYS A 13 13.33 -4.96 15.31
N SER A 14 14.37 -5.19 14.52
CA SER A 14 14.30 -5.15 13.05
C SER A 14 13.40 -6.26 12.51
N GLU A 15 13.48 -7.47 13.06
CA GLU A 15 12.66 -8.61 12.66
C GLU A 15 11.17 -8.35 12.92
N LYS A 16 10.83 -7.86 14.13
CA LYS A 16 9.46 -7.46 14.46
C LYS A 16 8.91 -6.40 13.50
N ARG A 17 9.69 -5.35 13.24
CA ARG A 17 9.30 -4.28 12.30
C ARG A 17 9.16 -4.81 10.87
N ARG A 18 10.05 -5.70 10.44
CA ARG A 18 10.04 -6.31 9.11
C ARG A 18 8.77 -7.12 8.89
N ALA A 19 8.34 -7.92 9.88
CA ALA A 19 7.11 -8.70 9.80
C ALA A 19 5.88 -7.81 9.62
N LEU A 20 5.73 -6.77 10.46
CA LEU A 20 4.60 -5.83 10.41
C LEU A 20 4.57 -5.05 9.09
N ASN A 21 5.72 -4.52 8.66
CA ASN A 21 5.81 -3.78 7.40
C ASN A 21 5.53 -4.66 6.19
N ARG A 22 5.98 -5.93 6.22
CA ARG A 22 5.73 -6.89 5.15
C ARG A 22 4.23 -7.19 5.00
N ALA A 23 3.53 -7.39 6.11
CA ALA A 23 2.07 -7.62 6.09
C ALA A 23 1.35 -6.41 5.49
N ALA A 24 1.62 -5.20 6.00
CA ALA A 24 1.02 -3.97 5.48
C ALA A 24 1.29 -3.73 3.99
N LEU A 25 2.53 -3.98 3.53
CA LEU A 25 2.89 -3.84 2.13
C LEU A 25 2.22 -4.89 1.23
N ARG A 26 2.05 -6.13 1.73
CA ARG A 26 1.32 -7.17 1.00
C ARG A 26 -0.14 -6.79 0.80
N ASP A 27 -0.82 -6.33 1.86
CA ASP A 27 -2.22 -5.90 1.79
C ASP A 27 -2.39 -4.79 0.74
N ILE A 28 -1.50 -3.79 0.76
CA ILE A 28 -1.55 -2.68 -0.21
C ILE A 28 -1.30 -3.18 -1.63
N THR A 29 -0.37 -4.10 -1.82
CA THR A 29 -0.07 -4.68 -3.14
C THR A 29 -1.29 -5.45 -3.69
N LEU A 30 -1.98 -6.21 -2.83
CA LEU A 30 -3.21 -6.90 -3.19
C LEU A 30 -4.30 -5.92 -3.60
N LEU A 31 -4.57 -4.90 -2.77
CA LEU A 31 -5.59 -3.89 -3.06
C LEU A 31 -5.30 -3.13 -4.36
N VAL A 32 -4.04 -2.74 -4.60
CA VAL A 32 -3.61 -2.11 -5.85
C VAL A 32 -3.85 -3.03 -7.04
N LYS A 33 -3.55 -4.33 -6.92
CA LYS A 33 -3.79 -5.31 -7.98
C LYS A 33 -5.28 -5.46 -8.28
N ASN A 34 -6.12 -5.49 -7.26
CA ASN A 34 -7.58 -5.60 -7.42
C ASN A 34 -8.15 -4.42 -8.20
N VAL A 35 -7.78 -3.18 -7.83
CA VAL A 35 -8.22 -1.96 -8.54
C VAL A 35 -7.72 -1.94 -10.00
N ARG A 36 -6.49 -2.42 -10.25
CA ARG A 36 -5.94 -2.51 -11.61
C ARG A 36 -6.67 -3.53 -12.47
N ASN A 37 -6.94 -4.72 -11.92
CA ASN A 37 -7.53 -5.84 -12.65
C ASN A 37 -9.05 -5.77 -12.76
N ALA A 38 -9.74 -4.94 -11.99
CA ALA A 38 -11.19 -4.78 -12.06
C ALA A 38 -11.60 -4.24 -13.45
N THR A 39 -11.97 -5.13 -14.37
CA THR A 39 -12.39 -4.79 -15.74
C THR A 39 -13.89 -4.55 -15.87
N GLU A 40 -14.73 -5.14 -15.00
CA GLU A 40 -16.19 -5.17 -15.17
C GLU A 40 -16.99 -4.99 -13.87
N GLY A 41 -16.47 -4.21 -12.91
CA GLY A 41 -17.23 -3.86 -11.70
C GLY A 41 -18.21 -2.72 -11.92
N SER A 42 -19.26 -2.65 -11.10
CA SER A 42 -20.06 -1.41 -10.98
C SER A 42 -19.14 -0.26 -10.61
N ALA A 43 -19.38 0.94 -11.15
CA ALA A 43 -18.56 2.12 -10.87
C ALA A 43 -18.42 2.36 -9.35
N GLU A 44 -19.48 2.11 -8.59
CA GLU A 44 -19.48 2.21 -7.13
C GLU A 44 -18.50 1.26 -6.45
N GLU A 45 -18.37 0.03 -6.93
CA GLU A 45 -17.48 -0.97 -6.33
C GLU A 45 -16.02 -0.59 -6.57
N LEU A 46 -15.71 -0.10 -7.77
CA LEU A 46 -14.41 0.47 -8.11
C LEU A 46 -14.05 1.66 -7.21
N HIS A 47 -15.00 2.57 -6.96
CA HIS A 47 -14.83 3.70 -6.04
C HIS A 47 -14.62 3.23 -4.59
N LYS A 48 -15.40 2.25 -4.11
CA LYS A 48 -15.24 1.67 -2.76
C LYS A 48 -13.86 1.03 -2.59
N GLN A 49 -13.40 0.23 -3.56
CA GLN A 49 -12.08 -0.39 -3.53
C GLN A 49 -10.94 0.65 -3.61
N TYR A 50 -11.09 1.67 -4.45
CA TYR A 50 -10.14 2.78 -4.51
C TYR A 50 -10.03 3.52 -3.18
N ASN A 51 -11.15 3.85 -2.53
CA ASN A 51 -11.17 4.55 -1.25
C ASN A 51 -10.46 3.75 -0.15
N LEU A 52 -10.71 2.43 -0.11
CA LEU A 52 -10.01 1.52 0.81
C LEU A 52 -8.50 1.50 0.55
N ALA A 53 -8.10 1.37 -0.73
CA ALA A 53 -6.70 1.36 -1.13
C ALA A 53 -6.01 2.68 -0.79
N ALA A 54 -6.63 3.82 -1.11
CA ALA A 54 -6.11 5.16 -0.82
C ALA A 54 -5.89 5.36 0.69
N SER A 55 -6.87 4.98 1.53
CA SER A 55 -6.73 5.08 2.99
C SER A 55 -5.54 4.27 3.52
N LYS A 56 -5.35 3.05 3.01
CA LYS A 56 -4.24 2.17 3.42
C LYS A 56 -2.88 2.70 2.95
N ILE A 57 -2.82 3.24 1.73
CA ILE A 57 -1.60 3.85 1.17
C ILE A 57 -1.18 5.08 1.98
N ASP A 58 -2.13 5.98 2.27
CA ASP A 58 -1.87 7.20 3.03
C ASP A 58 -1.43 6.88 4.47
N LYS A 59 -2.07 5.90 5.13
CA LYS A 59 -1.66 5.41 6.45
C LYS A 59 -0.24 4.84 6.45
N ALA A 60 0.14 4.09 5.41
CA ALA A 60 1.48 3.52 5.29
C ALA A 60 2.54 4.58 4.96
N GLY A 61 2.17 5.65 4.25
CA GLY A 61 3.00 6.84 4.06
C GLY A 61 3.24 7.58 5.37
N ALA A 62 2.18 7.85 6.14
CA ALA A 62 2.26 8.54 7.44
C ALA A 62 3.11 7.75 8.46
N LYS A 63 2.96 6.43 8.51
CA LYS A 63 3.76 5.55 9.40
C LYS A 63 5.19 5.31 8.92
N ARG A 64 5.61 5.91 7.80
CA ARG A 64 6.90 5.69 7.12
C ARG A 64 7.20 4.20 6.82
N THR A 65 6.16 3.38 6.66
CA THR A 65 6.31 2.03 6.08
C THR A 65 6.63 2.12 4.58
N MET A 66 6.11 3.15 3.91
CA MET A 66 6.55 3.59 2.59
C MET A 66 6.88 5.09 2.59
N HIS A 67 7.74 5.52 1.66
CA HIS A 67 8.06 6.94 1.53
C HIS A 67 6.82 7.74 1.09
N ALA A 68 6.65 8.97 1.60
CA ALA A 68 5.52 9.84 1.27
C ALA A 68 5.35 10.00 -0.26
N ASN A 69 6.43 10.30 -0.98
CA ASN A 69 6.40 10.39 -2.45
C ASN A 69 5.96 9.09 -3.14
N LYS A 70 6.30 7.92 -2.57
CA LYS A 70 5.83 6.63 -3.11
C LYS A 70 4.33 6.46 -2.88
N ALA A 71 3.82 6.85 -1.70
CA ALA A 71 2.40 6.85 -1.40
C ALA A 71 1.62 7.77 -2.35
N SER A 72 2.05 9.04 -2.49
CA SER A 72 1.44 10.03 -3.38
C SER A 72 1.46 9.57 -4.84
N ARG A 73 2.58 8.99 -5.30
CA ARG A 73 2.68 8.44 -6.67
C ARG A 73 1.71 7.29 -6.90
N LEU A 74 1.61 6.35 -5.97
CA LEU A 74 0.68 5.22 -6.09
C LEU A 74 -0.78 5.69 -6.11
N LYS A 75 -1.13 6.64 -5.24
CA LYS A 75 -2.46 7.26 -5.21
C LYS A 75 -2.81 7.92 -6.55
N SER A 76 -1.90 8.73 -7.10
CA SER A 76 -2.06 9.37 -8.41
C SER A 76 -2.18 8.36 -9.56
N GLN A 77 -1.41 7.27 -9.53
CA GLN A 77 -1.53 6.22 -10.56
C GLN A 77 -2.89 5.52 -10.50
N LEU A 78 -3.38 5.20 -9.30
CA LEU A 78 -4.69 4.57 -9.13
C LEU A 78 -5.83 5.50 -9.56
N SER A 79 -5.77 6.80 -9.24
CA SER A 79 -6.81 7.75 -9.66
C SER A 79 -6.86 7.90 -11.18
N LYS A 80 -5.71 7.95 -11.86
CA LYS A 80 -5.66 7.97 -13.33
C LYS A 80 -6.33 6.75 -13.96
N ILE A 81 -6.11 5.57 -13.39
CA ILE A 81 -6.72 4.33 -13.87
C ILE A 81 -8.23 4.36 -13.66
N LEU A 82 -8.68 4.80 -12.48
CA LEU A 82 -10.11 4.94 -12.17
C LEU A 82 -10.80 5.89 -13.16
N ASN A 83 -10.24 7.10 -13.34
CA ASN A 83 -10.80 8.10 -14.25
C ASN A 83 -10.84 7.60 -15.69
N LYS A 84 -9.81 6.88 -16.15
CA LYS A 84 -9.79 6.29 -17.50
C LYS A 84 -10.89 5.25 -17.66
N LYS A 85 -11.14 4.41 -16.65
CA LYS A 85 -12.18 3.37 -16.69
C LYS A 85 -13.59 3.95 -16.59
N THR A 86 -13.78 5.03 -15.84
CA THR A 86 -15.08 5.69 -15.74
C THR A 86 -15.41 6.55 -16.96
N ALA A 87 -14.41 7.12 -17.64
CA ALA A 87 -14.60 7.96 -18.82
C ALA A 87 -14.70 7.17 -20.15
N ALA A 88 -14.24 5.91 -20.16
CA ALA A 88 -14.35 5.02 -21.33
C ALA A 88 -15.69 4.23 -21.37
N LYS A 89 -16.62 4.55 -20.46
CA LYS A 89 -17.94 3.96 -20.34
C LYS A 89 -18.98 5.04 -20.62
#